data_AF-A0ABD0QLR3-F1
#
_entry.id   AF-A0ABD0QLR3-F1
#
_cell.length_a   1.000
_cell.length_b   1.000
_cell.length_c   1.000
_cell.angle_alpha   90.00
_cell.angle_beta   90.00
_cell.angle_gamma   90.00
#
_symmetry.space_group_name_H-M   'P 1'
#
loop_
_entity.id
_entity.type
_entity.pdbx_description
1 polymer ?
#
loop_
_entity_poly.entity_id
_entity_poly.type
_entity_poly.pdbx_seq_one_letter_code
_entity_poly.pdbx_strand_id
1 'polypeptide(L)'
;SKNLLIMKSDVDVAQFQNQAPEYLPLSEEFWKALLSLPVSYDYAAYRNVLERFGTHYISEGTLGGQFRLFMMASQDVIKKM
;
A
#
# COMPACT_ATOMS: atom_id res chain seq x y z
N SER A 1 -20.33 26.02 -16.49
CA SER A 1 -19.96 25.04 -15.43
C SER A 1 -18.50 24.66 -15.58
N LYS A 2 -17.86 24.13 -14.52
CA LYS A 2 -16.49 23.58 -14.57
C LYS A 2 -16.57 22.05 -14.53
N ASN A 3 -15.73 21.38 -15.32
CA ASN A 3 -15.65 19.91 -15.36
C ASN A 3 -14.28 19.46 -14.84
N LEU A 4 -14.22 18.26 -14.27
CA LEU A 4 -12.99 17.60 -13.84
C LEU A 4 -12.48 16.67 -14.95
N LEU A 5 -11.26 16.89 -15.41
CA LEU A 5 -10.52 15.96 -16.26
C LEU A 5 -9.53 15.18 -15.41
N ILE A 6 -9.44 13.87 -15.67
CA ILE A 6 -8.51 12.97 -14.99
C ILE A 6 -7.67 12.26 -16.04
N MET A 7 -6.36 12.52 -16.05
CA MET A 7 -5.39 11.79 -16.86
C MET A 7 -4.65 10.80 -15.98
N LYS A 8 -4.48 9.56 -16.45
CA LYS A 8 -3.80 8.49 -15.73
C LYS A 8 -2.76 7.83 -16.63
N SER A 9 -1.62 7.47 -16.06
CA SER A 9 -0.60 6.65 -16.72
C SER A 9 0.10 5.81 -15.66
N ASP A 10 0.25 4.52 -15.92
CA ASP A 10 0.94 3.58 -15.04
C ASP A 10 2.30 3.21 -15.66
N VAL A 11 3.31 3.04 -14.82
CA VAL A 11 4.68 2.67 -15.21
C VAL A 11 5.10 1.47 -14.38
N ASP A 12 5.29 0.32 -15.03
CA ASP A 12 5.72 -0.92 -14.38
C ASP A 12 7.24 -1.06 -14.47
N VAL A 13 7.88 -1.31 -13.33
CA VAL A 13 9.35 -1.39 -13.21
C VAL A 13 9.81 -2.80 -12.84
N ALA A 14 9.09 -3.47 -11.96
CA ALA A 14 9.42 -4.85 -11.56
C ALA A 14 8.16 -5.61 -11.15
N GLN A 15 8.23 -6.94 -11.21
CA GLN A 15 7.23 -7.82 -10.63
C GLN A 15 7.89 -8.71 -9.59
N PHE A 16 7.16 -9.04 -8.53
CA PHE A 16 7.63 -9.94 -7.50
C PHE A 16 6.54 -10.93 -7.10
N GLN A 17 6.99 -12.13 -6.72
CA GLN A 17 6.19 -13.15 -6.09
C GLN A 17 7.03 -13.79 -5.00
N ASN A 18 6.53 -13.74 -3.78
CA ASN A 18 7.22 -14.23 -2.60
C ASN A 18 7.14 -15.75 -2.51
N GLN A 19 8.10 -16.32 -1.78
CA GLN A 19 8.06 -17.73 -1.40
C GLN A 19 6.90 -18.01 -0.42
N ALA A 20 6.61 -19.29 -0.22
CA ALA A 20 5.59 -19.70 0.74
C ALA A 20 5.89 -19.11 2.15
N PRO A 21 4.85 -18.76 2.94
CA PRO A 21 5.01 -18.00 4.18
C PRO A 21 5.99 -18.61 5.19
N GLU A 22 6.07 -19.95 5.20
CA GLU A 22 6.95 -20.73 6.08
C GLU A 22 8.44 -20.44 5.89
N TYR A 23 8.83 -19.88 4.74
CA TYR A 23 10.23 -19.59 4.39
C TYR A 23 10.55 -18.09 4.37
N LEU A 24 9.60 -17.22 4.71
CA LEU A 24 9.83 -15.78 4.69
C LEU A 24 10.64 -15.34 5.91
N PRO A 25 11.84 -14.76 5.73
CA PRO A 25 12.58 -14.20 6.84
C PRO A 25 11.82 -12.99 7.41
N LEU A 26 11.59 -13.00 8.72
CA LEU A 26 11.00 -11.87 9.41
C LEU A 26 12.08 -10.79 9.62
N SER A 27 11.68 -9.51 9.53
CA SER A 27 12.56 -8.43 9.98
C SER A 27 12.80 -8.56 11.49
N GLU A 28 13.99 -8.16 11.94
CA GLU A 28 14.37 -8.25 13.36
C GLU A 28 13.37 -7.52 14.26
N GLU A 29 12.90 -6.35 13.84
CA GLU A 29 11.92 -5.57 14.60
C GLU A 29 10.58 -6.27 14.74
N PHE A 30 10.07 -6.86 13.66
CA PHE A 30 8.80 -7.59 13.68
C PHE A 30 8.91 -8.84 14.53
N TRP A 31 9.99 -9.59 14.37
CA TRP A 31 10.26 -10.77 15.18
C TRP A 31 10.33 -10.46 16.68
N LYS A 32 11.07 -9.42 17.09
CA LYS A 32 11.12 -8.98 18.48
C LYS A 32 9.77 -8.52 19.02
N ALA A 33 8.98 -7.79 18.21
CA ALA A 33 7.65 -7.35 18.60
C ALA A 33 6.71 -8.54 18.87
N LEU A 34 6.72 -9.54 17.99
CA LEU A 34 5.92 -10.75 18.16
C LEU A 34 6.34 -11.55 19.40
N LEU A 35 7.64 -11.71 19.64
CA LEU A 35 8.15 -12.40 20.84
C LEU A 35 7.81 -11.68 22.16
N SER A 36 7.54 -10.38 22.11
CA SER A 36 7.18 -9.60 23.30
C SER A 36 5.69 -9.70 23.67
N LEU A 37 4.87 -10.32 22.82
CA LEU A 37 3.44 -10.47 23.09
C LEU A 37 3.21 -11.41 24.29
N PRO A 38 2.26 -11.08 25.17
CA PRO A 38 1.92 -11.94 26.30
C PRO A 38 1.27 -13.24 25.83
N VAL A 39 1.53 -14.32 26.56
CA VAL A 39 0.95 -15.65 26.28
C VAL A 39 -0.57 -15.65 26.46
N SER A 40 -1.07 -14.89 27.45
CA SER A 40 -2.49 -14.61 27.60
C SER A 40 -2.89 -13.47 26.68
N TYR A 41 -4.09 -13.56 26.10
CA TYR A 41 -4.62 -12.51 25.24
C TYR A 41 -4.65 -11.15 25.94
N ASP A 42 -3.95 -10.18 25.37
CA ASP A 42 -3.98 -8.76 25.74
C ASP A 42 -4.29 -7.94 24.48
N TYR A 43 -5.47 -7.33 24.45
CA TYR A 43 -5.93 -6.55 23.30
C TYR A 43 -4.99 -5.38 22.97
N ALA A 44 -4.47 -4.67 23.98
CA ALA A 44 -3.64 -3.48 23.76
C ALA A 44 -2.29 -3.87 23.16
N ALA A 45 -1.68 -4.96 23.64
CA ALA A 45 -0.42 -5.47 23.12
C ALA A 45 -0.55 -5.92 21.65
N TYR A 46 -1.59 -6.69 21.33
CA TYR A 46 -1.83 -7.16 19.97
C TYR A 46 -2.21 -6.02 19.01
N ARG A 47 -3.02 -5.06 19.47
CA ARG A 47 -3.38 -3.88 18.69
C ARG A 47 -2.14 -3.07 18.31
N ASN A 48 -1.17 -2.92 19.21
CA ASN A 48 0.08 -2.20 18.92
C ASN A 48 0.85 -2.83 17.75
N VAL A 49 0.94 -4.17 17.70
CA VAL A 49 1.58 -4.88 16.59
C VAL A 49 0.85 -4.59 15.27
N LEU A 50 -0.49 -4.67 15.26
CA LEU A 50 -1.28 -4.40 14.05
C LEU A 50 -1.20 -2.95 13.59
N GLU A 51 -1.15 -1.99 14.50
CA GLU A 51 -1.00 -0.57 14.17
C GLU A 51 0.39 -0.25 13.60
N ARG A 52 1.42 -0.94 14.10
CA ARG A 52 2.80 -0.71 13.64
C ARG A 52 3.13 -1.44 12.33
N PHE A 53 2.69 -2.69 12.18
CA PHE A 53 3.10 -3.56 11.08
C PHE A 53 1.99 -3.83 10.06
N GLY A 54 0.76 -3.41 10.34
CA GLY A 54 -0.39 -3.62 9.48
C GLY A 54 -1.07 -4.97 9.70
N THR A 55 -1.98 -5.30 8.78
CA THR A 55 -2.86 -6.49 8.85
C THR A 55 -2.58 -7.51 7.77
N HIS A 56 -1.82 -7.14 6.74
CA HIS A 56 -1.51 -7.97 5.58
C HIS A 56 -0.05 -7.77 5.18
N TYR A 57 0.52 -8.78 4.52
CA TYR A 57 1.77 -8.66 3.78
C TYR A 57 1.47 -8.82 2.29
N ILE A 58 2.36 -8.32 1.43
CA ILE A 58 2.19 -8.44 -0.01
C ILE A 58 2.83 -9.75 -0.46
N SER A 59 2.04 -10.70 -0.96
CA SER A 59 2.57 -11.99 -1.47
C SER A 59 3.13 -11.87 -2.88
N GLU A 60 2.53 -11.03 -3.72
CA GLU A 60 2.95 -10.79 -5.09
C GLU A 60 2.46 -9.43 -5.57
N GLY A 61 3.08 -8.90 -6.62
CA GLY A 61 2.61 -7.66 -7.24
C GLY A 61 3.61 -7.04 -8.20
N THR A 62 3.22 -5.89 -8.72
CA THR A 62 4.03 -5.06 -9.61
C THR A 62 4.48 -3.81 -8.88
N LEU A 63 5.78 -3.54 -8.91
CA LEU A 63 6.41 -2.32 -8.44
C LEU A 63 6.57 -1.36 -9.61
N GLY A 64 6.24 -0.11 -9.37
CA GLY A 64 6.14 0.89 -10.42
C GLY A 64 5.72 2.25 -9.89
N GLY A 65 5.22 3.09 -10.79
CA GLY A 65 4.67 4.41 -10.48
C GLY A 65 3.32 4.62 -11.13
N GLN A 66 2.49 5.47 -10.51
CA GLN A 66 1.24 5.92 -11.11
C GLN A 66 1.27 7.45 -11.23
N PHE A 67 1.11 7.95 -12.46
CA PHE A 67 0.87 9.35 -12.72
C PHE A 67 -0.63 9.61 -12.79
N ARG A 68 -1.10 10.57 -11.98
CA ARG A 68 -2.50 11.03 -11.98
C ARG A 68 -2.55 12.55 -11.99
N LEU A 69 -3.13 13.13 -13.03
CA LEU A 69 -3.38 14.56 -13.14
C LEU A 69 -4.88 14.84 -13.04
N PHE A 70 -5.24 15.72 -12.11
CA PHE A 70 -6.60 16.21 -11.90
C PHE A 70 -6.67 17.68 -12.34
N MET A 71 -7.48 17.98 -13.33
CA MET A 71 -7.61 19.34 -13.89
C MET A 71 -9.06 19.78 -13.87
N MET A 72 -9.34 20.94 -13.27
CA MET A 72 -10.64 21.59 -13.35
C MET A 72 -10.62 22.62 -14.49
N ALA A 73 -11.41 22.39 -15.53
CA ALA A 73 -11.51 23.29 -16.69
C ALA A 73 -12.95 23.76 -16.91
N SER A 74 -13.12 25.01 -17.36
CA SER A 74 -14.45 25.50 -17.77
C SER A 74 -14.85 24.85 -19.10
N GLN A 75 -16.15 24.80 -19.37
CA GLN A 75 -16.67 24.29 -20.64
C GLN A 75 -16.07 24.99 -21.86
N ASP A 76 -15.78 26.28 -21.77
CA ASP A 76 -15.21 27.05 -22.89
C ASP A 76 -13.76 26.66 -23.19
N VAL A 77 -12.98 26.33 -22.16
CA VAL A 77 -11.61 25.81 -22.32
C VAL A 77 -11.65 24.41 -22.91
N ILE A 78 -12.54 23.55 -22.41
CA ILE A 78 -12.67 22.16 -22.90
C ILE A 78 -13.12 22.11 -24.36
N LYS A 79 -14.05 22.98 -24.77
CA LYS A 79 -14.52 23.04 -26.17
C LYS A 79 -13.45 23.53 -27.16
N LYS A 80 -12.42 24.23 -26.67
CA LYS A 80 -11.33 24.80 -27.48
C LYS A 80 -10.07 23.93 -27.50
N MET A 81 -9.97 22.96 -26.59
CA MET A 81 -8.97 21.89 -26.66
C MET A 81 -9.40 20.87 -27.72
#